data_AF-S8BW19-F1
#
_entry.id   AF-S8BW19-F1
#
_cell.length_a   1.000
_cell.length_b   1.000
_cell.length_c   1.000
_cell.angle_alpha   90.00
_cell.angle_beta   90.00
_cell.angle_gamma   90.00
#
_symmetry.space_group_name_H-M   'P 1'
#
loop_
_entity.id
_entity.type
_entity.pdbx_description
1 polymer ?
#
loop_
_entity_poly.entity_id
_entity_poly.type
_entity_poly.pdbx_seq_one_letter_code
_entity_poly.pdbx_strand_id
1 'polypeptide(L)'
;MAELLTIKGVSLLFLILFILPPESLSRLHQNATPDSSGAVRNSTRGRKLGYFSCGTGNPIDDCWRCNPDWQNNRKQLADCGIGFGRNAIGGRDGQFYVVTDPSDDDVVNPRQGTLRHAVIQEEPLWITFKRDMVITLKQELIMNSFKTIDGRGANVHIANGACITIQFITNVIIHGLHIHDCKQTGNAMVRSSPSHYGWRTMADGDGISIFGASQIWVDHNSLSNCADGLVDAIMGSTAITISNNYFTHHNEVMLLGHSDSYVRDKQMQVTIAFNHFGEGLIQRMPRCRHGYFHVVNNDYTHWEMYAIGGSAEPTINSQGNRYLAPINPFAKE
;
A
#
# COMPACT_ATOMS: atom_id res chain seq x y z
N MET A 1 -51.88 3.29 29.63
CA MET A 1 -50.85 2.87 30.61
C MET A 1 -49.61 3.68 30.28
N ALA A 2 -49.45 4.87 30.87
CA ALA A 2 -48.73 5.11 32.14
C ALA A 2 -47.22 4.75 31.96
N GLU A 3 -46.26 5.66 32.06
CA GLU A 3 -46.06 6.70 33.08
C GLU A 3 -45.12 7.83 32.61
N LEU A 4 -45.42 9.04 33.08
CA LEU A 4 -44.51 10.19 33.23
C LEU A 4 -43.43 9.87 34.26
N LEU A 5 -42.22 10.43 34.14
CA LEU A 5 -41.61 11.14 35.27
C LEU A 5 -40.54 12.14 34.81
N THR A 6 -40.77 13.39 35.19
CA THR A 6 -39.86 14.54 35.08
C THR A 6 -39.24 14.77 36.45
N ILE A 7 -37.93 14.91 36.60
CA ILE A 7 -37.32 15.64 37.73
C ILE A 7 -36.14 16.48 37.25
N LYS A 8 -36.23 17.78 37.54
CA LYS A 8 -35.20 18.81 37.44
C LYS A 8 -34.30 18.77 38.68
N GLY A 9 -33.02 19.13 38.55
CA GLY A 9 -32.38 19.98 39.57
C GLY A 9 -30.94 19.67 40.00
N VAL A 10 -30.05 20.60 39.65
CA VAL A 10 -29.05 21.29 40.51
C VAL A 10 -27.90 20.49 41.15
N SER A 11 -26.71 20.70 40.58
CA SER A 11 -25.44 21.16 41.20
C SER A 11 -25.09 20.72 42.62
N LEU A 12 -23.98 19.97 42.75
CA LEU A 12 -23.04 20.17 43.87
C LEU A 12 -21.59 19.89 43.44
N LEU A 13 -20.78 20.93 43.60
CA LEU A 13 -19.32 20.98 43.59
C LEU A 13 -18.72 19.83 44.43
N PHE A 14 -17.71 19.13 43.91
CA PHE A 14 -16.68 18.51 44.74
C PHE A 14 -15.29 18.88 44.22
N LEU A 15 -14.71 19.85 44.93
CA LEU A 15 -13.33 20.29 44.85
C LEU A 15 -12.49 19.26 45.65
N ILE A 16 -11.57 18.54 45.02
CA ILE A 16 -10.53 17.78 45.76
C ILE A 16 -9.24 18.59 45.67
N LEU A 17 -8.95 19.29 46.77
CA LEU A 17 -7.65 19.86 47.11
C LEU A 17 -6.70 18.73 47.50
N PHE A 18 -5.57 18.57 46.81
CA PHE A 18 -4.39 17.91 47.39
C PHE A 18 -3.48 18.97 47.98
N ILE A 19 -3.34 18.93 49.31
CA ILE A 19 -2.45 19.75 50.12
C ILE A 19 -1.06 19.08 50.13
N LEU A 20 -0.02 19.81 49.70
CA LEU A 20 1.39 19.47 49.94
C LEU A 20 1.91 20.26 51.15
N PRO A 21 2.66 19.65 52.08
CA PRO A 21 3.42 20.41 53.08
C PRO A 21 4.85 20.75 52.58
N PRO A 22 5.47 21.85 53.07
CA PRO A 22 6.74 22.38 52.59
C PRO A 22 7.96 22.04 53.49
N GLU A 23 9.13 22.49 53.03
CA GLU A 23 10.47 22.56 53.65
C GLU A 23 11.39 21.33 53.45
N SER A 24 12.69 21.45 53.16
CA SER A 24 13.64 22.54 53.43
C SER A 24 14.82 22.54 52.43
N LEU A 25 15.34 23.75 52.20
CA LEU A 25 16.53 24.08 51.42
C LEU A 25 17.80 23.80 52.25
N SER A 26 18.81 23.15 51.66
CA SER A 26 20.20 23.32 52.13
C SER A 26 21.17 23.45 50.96
N ARG A 27 21.95 24.53 51.07
CA ARG A 27 22.96 25.04 50.15
C ARG A 27 24.13 24.08 50.01
N LEU A 28 24.67 23.97 48.80
CA LEU A 28 26.11 23.73 48.62
C LEU A 28 26.67 24.85 47.75
N HIS A 29 27.53 25.63 48.40
CA HIS A 29 28.40 26.64 47.83
C HIS A 29 29.81 26.05 47.94
N GLN A 30 30.52 25.86 46.84
CA GLN A 30 31.99 25.82 46.81
C GLN A 30 32.55 25.98 45.39
N ASN A 31 33.00 27.22 45.15
CA ASN A 31 34.24 27.66 44.50
C ASN A 31 34.65 27.08 43.15
N ALA A 32 34.57 27.97 42.15
CA ALA A 32 35.34 27.91 40.92
C ALA A 32 36.79 28.41 41.16
N THR A 33 37.77 27.67 40.62
CA THR A 33 39.10 28.18 40.22
C THR A 33 39.40 27.62 38.82
N PRO A 34 39.99 28.40 37.90
CA PRO A 34 40.30 27.92 36.56
C PRO A 34 41.73 27.38 36.54
N ASP A 35 41.90 26.12 36.12
CA ASP A 35 43.20 25.68 35.62
C ASP A 35 43.05 25.02 34.24
N SER A 36 44.00 25.43 33.43
CA SER A 36 44.21 25.19 32.02
C SER A 36 44.67 23.77 31.73
N SER A 37 44.51 23.37 30.46
CA SER A 37 45.02 22.15 29.81
C SER A 37 44.20 20.87 30.00
N GLY A 38 43.47 20.50 28.96
CA GLY A 38 42.79 19.22 28.85
C GLY A 38 41.96 19.16 27.58
N ALA A 39 42.52 18.56 26.54
CA ALA A 39 41.88 18.38 25.24
C ALA A 39 40.43 17.89 25.38
N VAL A 40 39.49 18.63 24.79
CA VAL A 40 38.08 18.25 24.69
C VAL A 40 38.02 16.96 23.86
N ARG A 41 37.94 15.82 24.55
CA ARG A 41 37.57 14.55 23.93
C ARG A 41 36.11 14.68 23.49
N ASN A 42 35.94 14.86 22.19
CA ASN A 42 34.67 14.85 21.51
C ASN A 42 33.96 13.53 21.81
N SER A 43 33.03 13.52 22.77
CA SER A 43 32.19 12.37 23.06
C SER A 43 31.00 12.32 22.09
N THR A 44 31.28 12.44 20.79
CA THR A 44 30.47 11.73 19.79
C THR A 44 30.71 10.25 20.02
N ARG A 45 29.99 9.69 21.00
CA ARG A 45 29.67 8.27 21.05
C ARG A 45 28.79 8.04 19.83
N GLY A 46 29.42 7.96 18.66
CA GLY A 46 28.77 7.58 17.42
C GLY A 46 28.02 6.30 17.74
N ARG A 47 26.69 6.37 17.67
CA ARG A 47 25.88 5.16 17.61
C ARG A 47 26.44 4.41 16.40
N LYS A 48 27.19 3.34 16.66
CA LYS A 48 27.49 2.32 15.66
C LYS A 48 26.16 1.67 15.28
N LEU A 49 25.37 2.37 14.47
CA LEU A 49 24.41 1.73 13.60
C LEU A 49 25.29 0.98 12.60
N GLY A 50 25.37 -0.34 12.77
CA GLY A 50 26.10 -1.21 11.85
C GLY A 50 25.44 -1.10 10.47
N TYR A 51 25.88 -0.12 9.69
CA TYR A 51 25.50 0.05 8.31
C TYR A 51 26.28 -1.01 7.52
N PHE A 52 25.71 -2.20 7.43
CA PHE A 52 26.19 -3.21 6.49
C PHE A 52 26.06 -2.65 5.06
N SER A 53 27.06 -2.95 4.23
CA SER A 53 27.45 -2.25 2.99
C SER A 53 26.48 -2.33 1.80
N CYS A 54 25.19 -2.54 2.03
CA CYS A 54 24.15 -2.60 1.00
C CYS A 54 22.90 -1.75 1.33
N GLY A 55 22.78 -1.20 2.54
CA GLY A 55 21.62 -0.41 2.94
C GLY A 55 21.44 0.86 2.10
N THR A 56 20.29 0.99 1.45
CA THR A 56 19.83 2.20 0.74
C THR A 56 19.05 3.15 1.64
N GLY A 57 18.64 2.67 2.83
CA GLY A 57 17.73 3.38 3.74
C GLY A 57 16.26 3.03 3.50
N ASN A 58 15.97 2.24 2.46
CA ASN A 58 14.67 1.61 2.25
C ASN A 58 14.67 0.21 2.88
N PRO A 59 14.06 0.01 4.06
CA PRO A 59 14.10 -1.27 4.78
C PRO A 59 13.44 -2.42 4.02
N ILE A 60 12.51 -2.15 3.10
CA ILE A 60 11.88 -3.17 2.26
C ILE A 60 12.92 -3.75 1.30
N ASP A 61 13.57 -2.88 0.53
CA ASP A 61 14.57 -3.30 -0.46
C ASP A 61 15.82 -3.86 0.21
N ASP A 62 16.29 -3.23 1.28
CA ASP A 62 17.47 -3.64 2.02
C ASP A 62 17.31 -5.07 2.58
N CYS A 63 16.07 -5.52 2.82
CA CYS A 63 15.78 -6.87 3.33
C CYS A 63 16.03 -7.98 2.29
N TRP A 64 15.74 -7.76 1.00
CA TRP A 64 15.86 -8.81 -0.03
C TRP A 64 16.90 -8.51 -1.10
N ARG A 65 17.07 -7.26 -1.54
CA ARG A 65 18.04 -6.89 -2.58
C ARG A 65 19.48 -7.06 -2.11
N CYS A 66 19.70 -6.98 -0.80
CA CYS A 66 21.02 -7.22 -0.21
C CYS A 66 21.41 -8.70 -0.12
N ASN A 67 20.49 -9.61 -0.43
CA ASN A 67 20.85 -11.00 -0.69
C ASN A 67 21.38 -11.11 -2.13
N PRO A 68 22.69 -11.39 -2.35
CA PRO A 68 23.22 -11.57 -3.70
C PRO A 68 22.63 -12.78 -4.43
N ASP A 69 21.98 -13.68 -3.70
CA ASP A 69 21.33 -14.89 -4.19
C ASP A 69 19.79 -14.78 -4.19
N TRP A 70 19.24 -13.56 -4.26
CA TRP A 70 17.79 -13.34 -4.25
C TRP A 70 17.08 -14.08 -5.40
N GLN A 71 17.75 -14.31 -6.53
CA GLN A 71 17.17 -15.03 -7.67
C GLN A 71 16.84 -16.48 -7.34
N ASN A 72 17.67 -17.14 -6.53
CA ASN A 72 17.40 -18.50 -6.05
C ASN A 72 16.49 -18.49 -4.80
N ASN A 73 16.46 -17.36 -4.08
CA ASN A 73 15.64 -17.16 -2.89
C ASN A 73 14.45 -16.22 -3.13
N ARG A 74 13.81 -16.28 -4.31
CA ARG A 74 12.75 -15.32 -4.73
C ARG A 74 11.68 -15.09 -3.67
N LYS A 75 11.30 -16.15 -2.98
CA LYS A 75 10.23 -16.19 -1.98
C LYS A 75 10.56 -15.44 -0.69
N GLN A 76 11.85 -15.19 -0.41
CA GLN A 76 12.31 -14.36 0.71
C GLN A 76 11.69 -12.96 0.68
N LEU A 77 11.34 -12.46 -0.52
CA LEU A 77 10.64 -11.18 -0.66
C LEU A 77 9.41 -11.08 0.26
N ALA A 78 8.64 -12.17 0.42
CA ALA A 78 7.42 -12.17 1.22
C ALA A 78 7.64 -11.91 2.73
N ASP A 79 8.88 -12.03 3.21
CA ASP A 79 9.25 -11.74 4.60
C ASP A 79 9.70 -10.27 4.79
N CYS A 80 9.80 -9.51 3.71
CA CYS A 80 10.28 -8.12 3.70
C CYS A 80 9.17 -7.06 3.69
N GLY A 81 7.91 -7.48 3.72
CA GLY A 81 6.77 -6.58 3.82
C GLY A 81 6.81 -5.78 5.14
N ILE A 82 6.45 -4.50 5.07
CA ILE A 82 6.31 -3.62 6.25
C ILE A 82 4.92 -3.00 6.29
N GLY A 83 4.65 -2.15 7.30
CA GLY A 83 3.40 -1.42 7.39
C GLY A 83 2.22 -2.31 7.76
N PHE A 84 1.03 -1.93 7.33
CA PHE A 84 -0.20 -2.68 7.63
C PHE A 84 -0.31 -3.98 6.80
N GLY A 85 0.20 -4.00 5.57
CA GLY A 85 0.24 -5.19 4.71
C GLY A 85 1.41 -6.14 4.94
N ARG A 86 2.23 -5.94 5.99
CA ARG A 86 3.43 -6.76 6.29
C ARG A 86 3.21 -8.26 6.41
N ASN A 87 1.97 -8.68 6.68
CA ASN A 87 1.61 -10.08 6.84
C ASN A 87 1.13 -10.72 5.54
N ALA A 88 1.13 -10.00 4.41
CA ALA A 88 0.82 -10.54 3.10
C ALA A 88 1.93 -11.51 2.67
N ILE A 89 1.73 -12.82 2.88
CA ILE A 89 2.71 -13.85 2.51
C ILE A 89 2.62 -14.27 1.03
N GLY A 90 1.57 -13.82 0.32
CA GLY A 90 1.33 -14.21 -1.06
C GLY A 90 1.33 -15.73 -1.26
N GLY A 91 2.02 -16.18 -2.29
CA GLY A 91 2.21 -17.60 -2.59
C GLY A 91 3.51 -18.22 -2.05
N ARG A 92 4.12 -17.64 -1.01
CA ARG A 92 5.43 -18.07 -0.46
C ARG A 92 5.49 -19.58 -0.21
N ASP A 93 4.46 -20.13 0.40
CA ASP A 93 4.42 -21.53 0.84
C ASP A 93 3.88 -22.48 -0.24
N GLY A 94 3.66 -21.96 -1.46
CA GLY A 94 3.15 -22.66 -2.62
C GLY A 94 4.20 -23.23 -3.56
N GLN A 95 3.79 -23.76 -4.72
CA GLN A 95 4.72 -24.08 -5.79
C GLN A 95 4.99 -22.88 -6.69
N PHE A 96 6.07 -22.93 -7.47
CA PHE A 96 6.26 -21.97 -8.56
C PHE A 96 5.31 -22.29 -9.70
N TYR A 97 4.70 -21.27 -10.29
CA TYR A 97 3.99 -21.35 -11.56
C TYR A 97 4.65 -20.43 -12.57
N VAL A 98 5.14 -20.98 -13.67
CA VAL A 98 5.79 -20.17 -14.71
C VAL A 98 4.80 -19.89 -15.84
N VAL A 99 4.43 -18.63 -16.02
CA VAL A 99 3.65 -18.16 -17.16
C VAL A 99 4.53 -18.25 -18.41
N THR A 100 4.04 -18.98 -19.40
CA THR A 100 4.71 -19.22 -20.68
C THR A 100 3.93 -18.67 -21.87
N ASP A 101 2.64 -18.44 -21.69
CA ASP A 101 1.70 -17.99 -22.71
C ASP A 101 1.01 -16.69 -22.25
N PRO A 102 1.18 -15.57 -22.98
CA PRO A 102 0.58 -14.29 -22.61
C PRO A 102 -0.88 -14.12 -23.06
N SER A 103 -1.46 -15.10 -23.75
CA SER A 103 -2.84 -15.02 -24.24
C SER A 103 -3.86 -15.08 -23.11
N ASP A 104 -5.01 -14.44 -23.37
CA ASP A 104 -6.20 -14.48 -22.52
C ASP A 104 -7.44 -14.81 -23.36
N ASP A 105 -7.34 -15.85 -24.19
CA ASP A 105 -8.32 -16.08 -25.25
C ASP A 105 -9.68 -16.56 -24.75
N ASP A 106 -9.68 -17.41 -23.73
CA ASP A 106 -10.87 -17.92 -23.05
C ASP A 106 -10.80 -17.56 -21.56
N VAL A 107 -11.65 -16.62 -21.17
CA VAL A 107 -11.76 -16.08 -19.81
C VAL A 107 -12.44 -17.09 -18.86
N VAL A 108 -13.25 -18.00 -19.42
CA VAL A 108 -13.97 -19.02 -18.65
C VAL A 108 -13.16 -20.31 -18.58
N ASN A 109 -12.35 -20.67 -19.57
CA ASN A 109 -11.51 -21.88 -19.52
C ASN A 109 -10.05 -21.54 -19.88
N PRO A 110 -9.35 -20.81 -18.99
CA PRO A 110 -7.99 -20.38 -19.27
C PRO A 110 -7.06 -21.59 -19.40
N ARG A 111 -6.17 -21.55 -20.40
CA ARG A 111 -5.22 -22.64 -20.66
C ARG A 111 -4.09 -22.65 -19.63
N GLN A 112 -3.63 -23.83 -19.23
CA GLN A 112 -2.40 -23.95 -18.45
C GLN A 112 -1.23 -23.28 -19.19
N GLY A 113 -0.39 -22.57 -18.44
CA GLY A 113 0.69 -21.72 -18.96
C GLY A 113 0.31 -20.23 -19.03
N THR A 114 -0.98 -19.87 -18.93
CA THR A 114 -1.45 -18.48 -18.90
C THR A 114 -1.49 -17.90 -17.49
N LEU A 115 -1.41 -16.56 -17.39
CA LEU A 115 -1.57 -15.86 -16.12
C LEU A 115 -2.95 -16.10 -15.49
N ARG A 116 -4.04 -16.06 -16.30
CA ARG A 116 -5.40 -16.30 -15.79
C ARG A 116 -5.54 -17.68 -15.18
N HIS A 117 -4.98 -18.71 -15.80
CA HIS A 117 -4.99 -20.05 -15.21
C HIS A 117 -4.24 -20.06 -13.88
N ALA A 118 -3.07 -19.42 -13.79
CA ALA A 118 -2.26 -19.42 -12.58
C ALA A 118 -3.00 -18.80 -11.38
N VAL A 119 -3.60 -17.62 -11.57
CA VAL A 119 -4.13 -16.83 -10.44
C VAL A 119 -5.41 -17.40 -9.83
N ILE A 120 -6.17 -18.21 -10.57
CA ILE A 120 -7.42 -18.80 -10.09
C ILE A 120 -7.23 -20.09 -9.29
N GLN A 121 -6.04 -20.70 -9.29
CA GLN A 121 -5.82 -21.98 -8.60
C GLN A 121 -6.09 -21.89 -7.10
N GLU A 122 -6.51 -22.99 -6.49
CA GLU A 122 -6.82 -23.05 -5.06
C GLU A 122 -5.54 -23.05 -4.21
N GLU A 123 -4.52 -23.79 -4.64
CA GLU A 123 -3.25 -23.81 -3.92
C GLU A 123 -2.52 -22.46 -3.94
N PRO A 124 -1.71 -22.16 -2.91
CA PRO A 124 -0.79 -21.05 -2.97
C PRO A 124 0.16 -21.17 -4.17
N LEU A 125 0.40 -20.07 -4.88
CA LEU A 125 1.31 -20.07 -6.04
C LEU A 125 2.19 -18.82 -6.08
N TRP A 126 3.49 -19.04 -6.28
CA TRP A 126 4.45 -18.01 -6.63
C TRP A 126 4.58 -17.95 -8.16
N ILE A 127 3.92 -16.98 -8.77
CA ILE A 127 3.77 -16.88 -10.22
C ILE A 127 4.92 -16.03 -10.78
N THR A 128 5.69 -16.61 -11.70
CA THR A 128 6.79 -15.94 -12.42
C THR A 128 6.57 -16.03 -13.92
N PHE A 129 7.44 -15.39 -14.69
CA PHE A 129 7.30 -15.25 -16.13
C PHE A 129 8.53 -15.79 -16.84
N LYS A 130 8.32 -16.62 -17.87
CA LYS A 130 9.42 -17.28 -18.61
C LYS A 130 10.28 -16.28 -19.41
N ARG A 131 9.68 -15.18 -19.85
CA ARG A 131 10.25 -14.17 -20.74
C ARG A 131 9.44 -12.89 -20.64
N ASP A 132 9.97 -11.82 -21.22
CA ASP A 132 9.25 -10.58 -21.43
C ASP A 132 7.93 -10.84 -22.17
N MET A 133 6.87 -10.20 -21.72
CA MET A 133 5.56 -10.35 -22.32
C MET A 133 4.63 -9.17 -22.05
N VAL A 134 3.74 -8.94 -23.02
CA VAL A 134 2.59 -8.04 -22.90
C VAL A 134 1.35 -8.92 -22.85
N ILE A 135 0.61 -8.82 -21.74
CA ILE A 135 -0.61 -9.58 -21.48
C ILE A 135 -1.78 -8.60 -21.63
N THR A 136 -2.61 -8.80 -22.65
CA THR A 136 -3.84 -8.05 -22.85
C THR A 136 -5.01 -8.90 -22.38
N LEU A 137 -5.50 -8.59 -21.18
CA LEU A 137 -6.62 -9.31 -20.58
C LEU A 137 -7.94 -8.89 -21.26
N LYS A 138 -8.78 -9.87 -21.59
CA LYS A 138 -10.10 -9.61 -22.20
C LYS A 138 -11.12 -9.12 -21.18
N GLN A 139 -10.96 -9.51 -19.92
CA GLN A 139 -11.84 -9.21 -18.79
C GLN A 139 -11.00 -9.12 -17.51
N GLU A 140 -11.56 -8.55 -16.44
CA GLU A 140 -10.87 -8.45 -15.14
C GLU A 140 -10.16 -9.76 -14.75
N LEU A 141 -8.90 -9.64 -14.31
CA LEU A 141 -8.14 -10.76 -13.77
C LEU A 141 -8.51 -10.97 -12.31
N ILE A 142 -9.62 -11.67 -12.10
CA ILE A 142 -10.04 -12.12 -10.77
C ILE A 142 -9.16 -13.28 -10.34
N MET A 143 -8.72 -13.25 -9.08
CA MET A 143 -7.80 -14.25 -8.53
C MET A 143 -8.29 -14.84 -7.21
N ASN A 144 -7.64 -15.91 -6.78
CA ASN A 144 -7.84 -16.54 -5.48
C ASN A 144 -6.81 -16.03 -4.45
N SER A 145 -6.99 -16.39 -3.19
CA SER A 145 -6.06 -16.06 -2.10
C SER A 145 -4.69 -16.73 -2.30
N PHE A 146 -3.68 -16.24 -1.56
CA PHE A 146 -2.32 -16.81 -1.52
C PHE A 146 -1.60 -16.83 -2.87
N LYS A 147 -1.59 -15.68 -3.54
CA LYS A 147 -0.92 -15.51 -4.83
C LYS A 147 0.16 -14.45 -4.74
N THR A 148 1.32 -14.76 -5.30
CA THR A 148 2.33 -13.75 -5.63
C THR A 148 2.44 -13.68 -7.14
N ILE A 149 2.28 -12.49 -7.73
CA ILE A 149 2.67 -12.23 -9.12
C ILE A 149 4.00 -11.48 -9.07
N ASP A 150 5.08 -12.16 -9.49
CA ASP A 150 6.46 -11.67 -9.40
C ASP A 150 7.04 -11.48 -10.81
N GLY A 151 7.09 -10.22 -11.25
CA GLY A 151 7.64 -9.81 -12.54
C GLY A 151 9.17 -9.81 -12.59
N ARG A 152 9.90 -9.98 -11.47
CA ARG A 152 11.37 -9.88 -11.48
C ARG A 152 12.02 -10.83 -12.48
N GLY A 153 12.95 -10.32 -13.27
CA GLY A 153 13.70 -11.10 -14.27
C GLY A 153 13.04 -11.17 -15.64
N ALA A 154 11.88 -10.54 -15.83
CA ALA A 154 11.24 -10.32 -17.12
C ALA A 154 10.60 -8.92 -17.16
N ASN A 155 10.49 -8.34 -18.35
CA ASN A 155 9.68 -7.14 -18.54
C ASN A 155 8.23 -7.54 -18.84
N VAL A 156 7.36 -7.42 -17.84
CA VAL A 156 5.97 -7.91 -17.89
C VAL A 156 5.00 -6.74 -17.84
N HIS A 157 4.23 -6.59 -18.93
CA HIS A 157 3.20 -5.58 -19.06
C HIS A 157 1.81 -6.24 -18.96
N ILE A 158 0.93 -5.71 -18.10
CA ILE A 158 -0.51 -5.96 -18.15
C ILE A 158 -1.15 -4.69 -18.71
N ALA A 159 -1.59 -4.76 -19.96
CA ALA A 159 -1.95 -3.54 -20.69
C ALA A 159 -2.95 -3.71 -21.82
N ASN A 160 -3.54 -2.58 -22.23
CA ASN A 160 -4.41 -2.40 -23.39
C ASN A 160 -5.78 -3.10 -23.32
N GLY A 161 -6.12 -3.68 -22.18
CA GLY A 161 -7.36 -4.41 -21.93
C GLY A 161 -7.79 -4.25 -20.48
N ALA A 162 -8.42 -5.27 -19.91
CA ALA A 162 -8.70 -5.29 -18.47
C ALA A 162 -7.41 -5.41 -17.64
N CYS A 163 -7.54 -5.24 -16.33
CA CYS A 163 -6.43 -5.35 -15.39
C CYS A 163 -6.82 -6.15 -14.13
N ILE A 164 -6.23 -5.86 -12.97
CA ILE A 164 -6.21 -6.76 -11.82
C ILE A 164 -7.38 -6.50 -10.86
N THR A 165 -8.09 -7.55 -10.45
CA THR A 165 -9.16 -7.46 -9.44
C THR A 165 -8.93 -8.46 -8.29
N ILE A 166 -8.65 -7.92 -7.10
CA ILE A 166 -8.43 -8.65 -5.84
C ILE A 166 -9.71 -8.51 -5.00
N GLN A 167 -10.64 -9.43 -5.17
CA GLN A 167 -11.98 -9.33 -4.58
C GLN A 167 -12.25 -10.44 -3.57
N PHE A 168 -12.61 -10.07 -2.34
CA PHE A 168 -13.00 -10.96 -1.23
C PHE A 168 -11.99 -12.08 -0.92
N ILE A 169 -10.70 -11.77 -1.07
CA ILE A 169 -9.60 -12.71 -0.85
C ILE A 169 -8.55 -12.11 0.09
N THR A 170 -7.55 -12.91 0.46
CA THR A 170 -6.46 -12.48 1.32
C THR A 170 -5.09 -13.00 0.86
N ASN A 171 -4.02 -12.40 1.37
CA ASN A 171 -2.63 -12.81 1.14
C ASN A 171 -2.26 -12.75 -0.35
N VAL A 172 -2.20 -11.54 -0.90
CA VAL A 172 -1.76 -11.30 -2.29
C VAL A 172 -0.59 -10.35 -2.32
N ILE A 173 0.42 -10.68 -3.13
CA ILE A 173 1.54 -9.80 -3.46
C ILE A 173 1.54 -9.55 -4.97
N ILE A 174 1.52 -8.27 -5.38
CA ILE A 174 1.68 -7.84 -6.76
C ILE A 174 3.01 -7.11 -6.86
N HIS A 175 3.99 -7.70 -7.54
CA HIS A 175 5.37 -7.22 -7.51
C HIS A 175 6.04 -7.13 -8.87
N GLY A 176 6.63 -5.97 -9.18
CA GLY A 176 7.54 -5.82 -10.31
C GLY A 176 6.88 -5.82 -11.70
N LEU A 177 5.64 -5.34 -11.81
CA LEU A 177 4.88 -5.31 -13.06
C LEU A 177 4.79 -3.90 -13.67
N HIS A 178 4.61 -3.82 -14.99
CA HIS A 178 4.15 -2.61 -15.67
C HIS A 178 2.64 -2.74 -15.93
N ILE A 179 1.81 -1.88 -15.34
CA ILE A 179 0.34 -1.94 -15.44
C ILE A 179 -0.14 -0.62 -16.02
N HIS A 180 -0.65 -0.63 -17.24
CA HIS A 180 -1.01 0.62 -17.92
C HIS A 180 -2.02 0.43 -19.05
N ASP A 181 -2.65 1.51 -19.51
CA ASP A 181 -3.65 1.47 -20.59
C ASP A 181 -4.80 0.48 -20.28
N CYS A 182 -5.15 0.36 -19.00
CA CYS A 182 -6.29 -0.44 -18.55
C CYS A 182 -7.59 0.18 -19.06
N LYS A 183 -8.54 -0.67 -19.47
CA LYS A 183 -9.79 -0.27 -20.12
C LYS A 183 -10.98 -0.86 -19.40
N GLN A 184 -12.11 -0.17 -19.52
CA GLN A 184 -13.40 -0.70 -19.13
C GLN A 184 -13.70 -1.99 -19.90
N THR A 185 -13.98 -3.06 -19.16
CA THR A 185 -14.38 -4.37 -19.70
C THR A 185 -15.47 -4.95 -18.80
N GLY A 186 -16.30 -5.83 -19.32
CA GLY A 186 -17.33 -6.49 -18.53
C GLY A 186 -18.38 -7.14 -19.40
N ASN A 187 -19.55 -7.33 -18.81
CA ASN A 187 -20.71 -7.98 -19.43
C ASN A 187 -20.34 -9.35 -20.00
N ALA A 188 -19.63 -10.14 -19.20
CA ALA A 188 -19.10 -11.43 -19.58
C ALA A 188 -19.09 -12.40 -18.40
N MET A 189 -19.07 -13.69 -18.71
CA MET A 189 -18.76 -14.71 -17.71
C MET A 189 -17.25 -14.71 -17.45
N VAL A 190 -16.85 -14.64 -16.19
CA VAL A 190 -15.44 -14.62 -15.77
C VAL A 190 -15.21 -15.70 -14.73
N ARG A 191 -14.17 -16.52 -14.94
CA ARG A 191 -13.76 -17.52 -13.96
C ARG A 191 -12.97 -16.88 -12.82
N SER A 192 -13.31 -17.25 -11.58
CA SER A 192 -12.63 -16.79 -10.36
C SER A 192 -11.97 -17.91 -9.56
N SER A 193 -12.36 -19.18 -9.80
CA SER A 193 -11.71 -20.38 -9.23
C SER A 193 -11.84 -21.57 -10.18
N PRO A 194 -11.20 -22.73 -9.92
CA PRO A 194 -11.36 -23.91 -10.77
C PRO A 194 -12.81 -24.42 -10.80
N SER A 195 -13.57 -24.15 -9.74
CA SER A 195 -14.95 -24.59 -9.56
C SER A 195 -16.01 -23.50 -9.82
N HIS A 196 -15.61 -22.23 -9.93
CA HIS A 196 -16.55 -21.10 -10.02
C HIS A 196 -16.22 -20.11 -11.14
N TYR A 197 -17.26 -19.76 -11.91
CA TYR A 197 -17.29 -18.60 -12.81
C TYR A 197 -18.66 -17.94 -12.71
N GLY A 198 -18.70 -16.61 -12.89
CA GLY A 198 -19.92 -15.82 -12.71
C GLY A 198 -20.02 -14.66 -13.68
N TRP A 199 -21.21 -14.10 -13.81
CA TRP A 199 -21.45 -12.91 -14.64
C TRP A 199 -20.82 -11.69 -13.98
N ARG A 200 -19.99 -10.96 -14.74
CA ARG A 200 -19.42 -9.67 -14.34
C ARG A 200 -20.06 -8.56 -15.13
N THR A 201 -20.50 -7.52 -14.42
CA THR A 201 -20.92 -6.26 -15.03
C THR A 201 -19.71 -5.47 -15.53
N MET A 202 -19.94 -4.28 -16.08
CA MET A 202 -18.86 -3.37 -16.42
C MET A 202 -17.98 -3.07 -15.21
N ALA A 203 -16.68 -3.25 -15.39
CA ALA A 203 -15.63 -2.78 -14.50
C ALA A 203 -15.08 -1.45 -15.02
N ASP A 204 -14.63 -0.60 -14.11
CA ASP A 204 -14.27 0.80 -14.39
C ASP A 204 -12.95 0.94 -15.15
N GLY A 205 -12.10 -0.10 -15.09
CA GLY A 205 -10.82 -0.12 -15.79
C GLY A 205 -9.65 0.38 -14.94
N ASP A 206 -9.70 0.12 -13.63
CA ASP A 206 -8.60 0.35 -12.70
C ASP A 206 -7.38 -0.51 -13.03
N GLY A 207 -6.18 -0.04 -12.69
CA GLY A 207 -4.96 -0.85 -12.72
C GLY A 207 -5.01 -2.04 -11.75
N ILE A 208 -5.24 -1.75 -10.46
CA ILE A 208 -5.40 -2.75 -9.41
C ILE A 208 -6.60 -2.36 -8.53
N SER A 209 -7.67 -3.14 -8.61
CA SER A 209 -8.88 -2.97 -7.79
C SER A 209 -8.88 -3.96 -6.62
N ILE A 210 -8.93 -3.45 -5.38
CA ILE A 210 -8.91 -4.21 -4.12
C ILE A 210 -10.27 -4.05 -3.43
N PHE A 211 -11.06 -5.12 -3.42
CA PHE A 211 -12.46 -5.08 -3.01
C PHE A 211 -12.75 -6.04 -1.87
N GLY A 212 -13.02 -5.52 -0.67
CA GLY A 212 -13.27 -6.34 0.53
C GLY A 212 -12.17 -7.36 0.82
N ALA A 213 -10.92 -7.03 0.51
CA ALA A 213 -9.77 -7.94 0.62
C ALA A 213 -8.80 -7.50 1.72
N SER A 214 -7.95 -8.41 2.20
CA SER A 214 -7.00 -8.08 3.28
C SER A 214 -5.64 -8.77 3.16
N GLN A 215 -4.62 -8.21 3.81
CA GLN A 215 -3.23 -8.67 3.67
C GLN A 215 -2.76 -8.62 2.22
N ILE A 216 -2.71 -7.40 1.70
CA ILE A 216 -2.32 -7.11 0.31
C ILE A 216 -1.05 -6.29 0.30
N TRP A 217 -0.13 -6.63 -0.61
CA TRP A 217 1.09 -5.88 -0.82
C TRP A 217 1.31 -5.59 -2.31
N VAL A 218 1.28 -4.31 -2.67
CA VAL A 218 1.52 -3.81 -4.02
C VAL A 218 2.90 -3.14 -4.03
N ASP A 219 3.89 -3.80 -4.63
CA ASP A 219 5.29 -3.40 -4.52
C ASP A 219 6.02 -3.29 -5.87
N HIS A 220 6.85 -2.28 -6.07
CA HIS A 220 7.74 -2.21 -7.25
C HIS A 220 7.04 -2.23 -8.62
N ASN A 221 5.78 -1.81 -8.70
CA ASN A 221 5.07 -1.74 -9.96
C ASN A 221 5.23 -0.35 -10.60
N SER A 222 5.17 -0.30 -11.92
CA SER A 222 5.01 0.95 -12.69
C SER A 222 3.57 1.06 -13.17
N LEU A 223 2.85 2.11 -12.76
CA LEU A 223 1.43 2.29 -13.09
C LEU A 223 1.15 3.62 -13.78
N SER A 224 0.36 3.58 -14.86
CA SER A 224 -0.01 4.80 -15.61
C SER A 224 -1.23 4.62 -16.51
N ASN A 225 -1.84 5.73 -16.93
CA ASN A 225 -2.81 5.82 -18.03
C ASN A 225 -3.93 4.75 -18.03
N CYS A 226 -4.52 4.47 -16.87
CA CYS A 226 -5.69 3.57 -16.79
C CYS A 226 -6.97 4.35 -17.09
N ALA A 227 -8.08 3.65 -17.37
CA ALA A 227 -9.35 4.29 -17.69
C ALA A 227 -9.97 5.01 -16.48
N ASP A 228 -9.80 4.46 -15.27
CA ASP A 228 -10.31 5.03 -14.02
C ASP A 228 -9.19 5.22 -12.96
N GLY A 229 -9.06 4.38 -11.94
CA GLY A 229 -8.00 4.45 -10.92
C GLY A 229 -6.70 3.73 -11.31
N LEU A 230 -5.56 4.03 -10.65
CA LEU A 230 -4.37 3.15 -10.73
C LEU A 230 -4.42 2.07 -9.64
N VAL A 231 -4.68 2.45 -8.39
CA VAL A 231 -4.84 1.51 -7.27
C VAL A 231 -6.00 1.94 -6.39
N ASP A 232 -7.05 1.14 -6.37
CA ASP A 232 -8.26 1.43 -5.61
C ASP A 232 -8.50 0.36 -4.54
N ALA A 233 -8.80 0.78 -3.31
CA ALA A 233 -9.11 -0.11 -2.20
C ALA A 233 -10.40 0.31 -1.52
N ILE A 234 -11.42 -0.55 -1.55
CA ILE A 234 -12.78 -0.22 -1.14
C ILE A 234 -13.45 -1.37 -0.39
N MET A 235 -14.65 -1.12 0.13
CA MET A 235 -15.58 -2.15 0.63
C MET A 235 -15.03 -2.96 1.81
N GLY A 236 -14.41 -2.27 2.77
CA GLY A 236 -13.86 -2.87 3.99
C GLY A 236 -12.48 -3.49 3.82
N SER A 237 -11.82 -3.24 2.69
CA SER A 237 -10.43 -3.69 2.48
C SER A 237 -9.50 -3.09 3.55
N THR A 238 -8.53 -3.87 4.02
CA THR A 238 -7.65 -3.44 5.12
C THR A 238 -6.35 -4.24 5.15
N ALA A 239 -5.40 -3.82 5.98
CA ALA A 239 -4.08 -4.42 6.07
C ALA A 239 -3.36 -4.46 4.71
N ILE A 240 -3.15 -3.27 4.16
CA ILE A 240 -2.57 -3.07 2.82
C ILE A 240 -1.27 -2.28 2.95
N THR A 241 -0.27 -2.65 2.17
CA THR A 241 0.93 -1.84 1.93
C THR A 241 1.09 -1.60 0.43
N ILE A 242 1.28 -0.34 0.05
CA ILE A 242 1.58 0.09 -1.32
C ILE A 242 2.95 0.74 -1.27
N SER A 243 3.97 0.08 -1.81
CA SER A 243 5.35 0.52 -1.67
C SER A 243 6.21 0.47 -2.92
N ASN A 244 7.21 1.34 -3.01
CA ASN A 244 8.21 1.33 -4.10
C ASN A 244 7.63 1.37 -5.51
N ASN A 245 6.38 1.79 -5.67
CA ASN A 245 5.76 1.89 -6.98
C ASN A 245 6.10 3.22 -7.64
N TYR A 246 6.08 3.24 -8.97
CA TYR A 246 6.23 4.44 -9.77
C TYR A 246 4.91 4.76 -10.46
N PHE A 247 4.32 5.90 -10.12
CA PHE A 247 3.04 6.36 -10.67
C PHE A 247 3.28 7.53 -11.60
N THR A 248 2.71 7.51 -12.81
CA THR A 248 2.82 8.62 -13.78
C THR A 248 1.58 8.74 -14.68
N HIS A 249 1.45 9.87 -15.37
CA HIS A 249 0.50 10.08 -16.47
C HIS A 249 -0.93 9.62 -16.15
N HIS A 250 -1.53 10.18 -15.10
CA HIS A 250 -2.83 9.73 -14.63
C HIS A 250 -3.57 10.78 -13.78
N ASN A 251 -4.89 10.88 -13.95
CA ASN A 251 -5.67 11.86 -13.20
C ASN A 251 -5.96 11.37 -11.76
N GLU A 252 -6.70 10.26 -11.65
CA GLU A 252 -7.23 9.75 -10.39
C GLU A 252 -6.37 8.60 -9.88
N VAL A 253 -5.28 8.90 -9.18
CA VAL A 253 -4.21 7.92 -8.91
C VAL A 253 -4.64 6.79 -7.98
N MET A 254 -5.10 7.11 -6.77
CA MET A 254 -5.33 6.12 -5.73
C MET A 254 -6.53 6.51 -4.85
N LEU A 255 -7.60 5.72 -4.89
CA LEU A 255 -8.78 5.91 -4.04
C LEU A 255 -8.82 4.87 -2.92
N LEU A 256 -8.82 5.34 -1.67
CA LEU A 256 -8.88 4.50 -0.49
C LEU A 256 -10.19 4.78 0.28
N GLY A 257 -11.20 3.97 0.00
CA GLY A 257 -12.59 4.12 0.45
C GLY A 257 -13.44 4.90 -0.56
N HIS A 258 -14.56 4.30 -1.02
CA HIS A 258 -15.34 4.81 -2.15
C HIS A 258 -16.46 5.79 -1.78
N SER A 259 -17.04 5.66 -0.59
CA SER A 259 -18.28 6.35 -0.22
C SER A 259 -18.20 6.95 1.18
N ASP A 260 -18.65 8.20 1.31
CA ASP A 260 -18.74 8.90 2.60
C ASP A 260 -19.73 8.22 3.56
N SER A 261 -20.71 7.46 3.05
CA SER A 261 -21.70 6.74 3.86
C SER A 261 -21.28 5.30 4.21
N TYR A 262 -20.20 4.78 3.64
CA TYR A 262 -19.77 3.39 3.87
C TYR A 262 -18.85 3.28 5.09
N VAL A 263 -19.46 3.37 6.27
CA VAL A 263 -18.75 3.42 7.56
C VAL A 263 -17.92 2.18 7.92
N ARG A 264 -18.09 1.06 7.20
CA ARG A 264 -17.23 -0.12 7.40
C ARG A 264 -15.78 0.16 7.00
N ASP A 265 -15.52 1.14 6.14
CA ASP A 265 -14.15 1.54 5.77
C ASP A 265 -13.38 2.19 6.95
N LYS A 266 -14.01 2.46 8.10
CA LYS A 266 -13.30 2.87 9.34
C LYS A 266 -12.25 1.86 9.81
N GLN A 267 -12.41 0.58 9.45
CA GLN A 267 -11.42 -0.46 9.75
C GLN A 267 -10.24 -0.49 8.78
N MET A 268 -10.29 0.27 7.68
CA MET A 268 -9.27 0.27 6.65
C MET A 268 -7.96 0.81 7.21
N GLN A 269 -6.88 0.07 6.99
CA GLN A 269 -5.53 0.47 7.35
C GLN A 269 -4.60 0.25 6.16
N VAL A 270 -3.99 1.34 5.67
CA VAL A 270 -3.09 1.31 4.50
C VAL A 270 -1.80 2.04 4.80
N THR A 271 -0.68 1.43 4.44
CA THR A 271 0.63 2.07 4.43
C THR A 271 1.00 2.40 2.98
N ILE A 272 1.32 3.66 2.72
CA ILE A 272 1.80 4.17 1.43
C ILE A 272 3.24 4.61 1.66
N ALA A 273 4.22 3.86 1.17
CA ALA A 273 5.61 4.08 1.53
C ALA A 273 6.61 3.97 0.37
N PHE A 274 7.58 4.88 0.29
CA PHE A 274 8.68 4.81 -0.70
C PHE A 274 8.22 4.83 -2.17
N ASN A 275 6.98 5.23 -2.44
CA ASN A 275 6.52 5.39 -3.81
C ASN A 275 7.07 6.67 -4.40
N HIS A 276 7.23 6.68 -5.72
CA HIS A 276 7.50 7.89 -6.47
C HIS A 276 6.25 8.28 -7.26
N PHE A 277 5.71 9.45 -6.93
CA PHE A 277 4.60 10.10 -7.64
C PHE A 277 5.20 11.10 -8.63
N GLY A 278 5.27 10.64 -9.89
CA GLY A 278 6.01 11.26 -10.97
C GLY A 278 5.18 12.16 -11.86
N GLU A 279 5.70 12.42 -13.06
CA GLU A 279 5.13 13.36 -14.02
C GLU A 279 3.72 12.99 -14.49
N GLY A 280 2.97 14.01 -14.93
CA GLY A 280 1.64 13.84 -15.51
C GLY A 280 0.56 13.37 -14.53
N LEU A 281 0.81 13.41 -13.23
CA LEU A 281 -0.19 13.14 -12.20
C LEU A 281 -1.01 14.39 -11.88
N ILE A 282 -2.32 14.22 -11.63
CA ILE A 282 -3.20 15.35 -11.29
C ILE A 282 -3.53 15.34 -9.79
N GLN A 283 -4.04 14.23 -9.25
CA GLN A 283 -4.58 14.17 -7.88
C GLN A 283 -4.64 12.75 -7.28
N ARG A 284 -5.12 12.66 -6.02
CA ARG A 284 -5.43 11.43 -5.29
C ARG A 284 -4.22 10.55 -4.98
N MET A 285 -3.20 11.10 -4.34
CA MET A 285 -1.96 10.38 -3.99
C MET A 285 -1.71 10.32 -2.47
N PRO A 286 -2.57 9.73 -1.63
CA PRO A 286 -3.87 9.12 -1.93
C PRO A 286 -5.06 10.10 -1.75
N ARG A 287 -6.25 9.68 -2.17
CA ARG A 287 -7.53 10.22 -1.67
C ARG A 287 -8.22 9.23 -0.74
N CYS A 288 -8.39 9.63 0.52
CA CYS A 288 -8.78 8.74 1.61
C CYS A 288 -10.18 9.02 2.18
N ARG A 289 -10.84 7.98 2.69
CA ARG A 289 -12.07 8.08 3.49
C ARG A 289 -12.05 7.15 4.70
N HIS A 290 -12.59 7.60 5.83
CA HIS A 290 -12.81 6.88 7.10
C HIS A 290 -11.58 6.29 7.81
N GLY A 291 -10.79 5.45 7.15
CA GLY A 291 -9.76 4.61 7.75
C GLY A 291 -8.52 5.35 8.24
N TYR A 292 -7.47 4.58 8.49
CA TYR A 292 -6.16 5.06 8.92
C TYR A 292 -5.10 4.85 7.83
N PHE A 293 -4.42 5.93 7.46
CA PHE A 293 -3.50 5.96 6.33
C PHE A 293 -2.14 6.49 6.80
N HIS A 294 -1.12 5.65 6.71
CA HIS A 294 0.26 6.07 6.98
C HIS A 294 0.98 6.33 5.67
N VAL A 295 1.18 7.60 5.35
CA VAL A 295 1.86 8.06 4.13
C VAL A 295 3.29 8.44 4.53
N VAL A 296 4.27 7.61 4.19
CA VAL A 296 5.63 7.75 4.74
C VAL A 296 6.75 7.64 3.71
N ASN A 297 7.70 8.58 3.72
CA ASN A 297 8.88 8.57 2.85
C ASN A 297 8.59 8.39 1.35
N ASN A 298 7.48 8.92 0.85
CA ASN A 298 7.20 8.97 -0.60
C ASN A 298 7.81 10.24 -1.20
N ASP A 299 8.14 10.18 -2.48
CA ASP A 299 8.65 11.30 -3.27
C ASP A 299 7.57 11.81 -4.23
N TYR A 300 7.05 13.00 -3.97
CA TYR A 300 6.05 13.67 -4.79
C TYR A 300 6.75 14.74 -5.61
N THR A 301 6.87 14.51 -6.91
CA THR A 301 7.54 15.45 -7.81
C THR A 301 6.60 16.26 -8.67
N HIS A 302 5.39 15.74 -8.94
CA HIS A 302 4.39 16.43 -9.75
C HIS A 302 2.98 16.14 -9.26
N TRP A 303 2.14 17.17 -9.30
CA TRP A 303 0.68 17.11 -9.24
C TRP A 303 0.12 18.39 -9.86
N GLU A 304 -1.11 18.34 -10.38
CA GLU A 304 -1.75 19.51 -10.98
C GLU A 304 -2.85 20.11 -10.09
N MET A 305 -3.41 19.34 -9.16
CA MET A 305 -4.49 19.77 -8.28
C MET A 305 -4.13 19.68 -6.80
N TYR A 306 -3.90 18.47 -6.26
CA TYR A 306 -3.42 18.26 -4.88
C TYR A 306 -2.68 16.92 -4.80
N ALA A 307 -1.78 16.78 -3.83
CA ALA A 307 -1.11 15.50 -3.56
C ALA A 307 -2.00 14.56 -2.75
N ILE A 308 -2.23 14.89 -1.47
CA ILE A 308 -2.95 14.06 -0.50
C ILE A 308 -4.28 14.71 -0.17
N GLY A 309 -5.38 13.94 -0.21
CA GLY A 309 -6.71 14.46 0.10
C GLY A 309 -7.60 13.45 0.81
N GLY A 310 -8.79 13.90 1.25
CA GLY A 310 -9.76 12.99 1.84
C GLY A 310 -11.09 13.63 2.22
N SER A 311 -12.08 12.78 2.48
CA SER A 311 -13.42 13.16 2.97
C SER A 311 -13.93 12.10 3.96
N ALA A 312 -14.96 12.43 4.74
CA ALA A 312 -15.54 11.53 5.75
C ALA A 312 -14.52 11.03 6.80
N GLU A 313 -13.87 11.99 7.49
CA GLU A 313 -13.05 11.75 8.69
C GLU A 313 -11.92 10.70 8.55
N PRO A 314 -11.09 10.71 7.48
CA PRO A 314 -9.94 9.83 7.42
C PRO A 314 -8.86 10.31 8.40
N THR A 315 -8.10 9.37 8.97
CA THR A 315 -6.86 9.72 9.69
C THR A 315 -5.68 9.55 8.75
N ILE A 316 -5.05 10.66 8.36
CA ILE A 316 -3.88 10.65 7.48
C ILE A 316 -2.64 11.08 8.27
N ASN A 317 -1.71 10.15 8.48
CA ASN A 317 -0.41 10.42 9.08
C ASN A 317 0.64 10.54 7.97
N SER A 318 1.02 11.78 7.61
CA SER A 318 2.07 12.07 6.64
C SER A 318 3.42 12.31 7.34
N GLN A 319 4.40 11.44 7.10
CA GLN A 319 5.71 11.49 7.77
C GLN A 319 6.87 11.33 6.77
N GLY A 320 7.84 12.24 6.78
CA GLY A 320 9.09 12.09 6.01
C GLY A 320 8.93 12.09 4.48
N ASN A 321 7.76 12.45 3.96
CA ASN A 321 7.53 12.61 2.52
C ASN A 321 8.26 13.86 1.99
N ARG A 322 8.72 13.78 0.74
CA ARG A 322 9.28 14.92 0.00
C ARG A 322 8.24 15.45 -0.98
N TYR A 323 7.97 16.75 -0.94
CA TYR A 323 7.03 17.43 -1.83
C TYR A 323 7.76 18.50 -2.63
N LEU A 324 7.85 18.31 -3.95
CA LEU A 324 8.29 19.35 -4.88
C LEU A 324 7.06 20.03 -5.47
N ALA A 325 6.58 21.08 -4.80
CA ALA A 325 5.32 21.72 -5.16
C ALA A 325 5.34 22.34 -6.58
N PRO A 326 4.24 22.23 -7.35
CA PRO A 326 4.14 22.78 -8.71
C PRO A 326 4.22 24.31 -8.68
N ILE A 327 4.53 24.93 -9.83
CA ILE A 327 4.65 26.39 -9.92
C ILE A 327 3.28 27.08 -9.67
N ASN A 328 2.19 26.44 -10.10
CA ASN A 328 0.82 26.94 -9.95
C ASN A 328 0.51 27.28 -8.47
N PRO A 329 0.21 28.55 -8.14
CA PRO A 329 -0.05 28.94 -6.75
C PRO A 329 -1.31 28.27 -6.16
N PHE A 330 -2.27 27.86 -7.00
CA PHE A 330 -3.51 27.21 -6.56
C PHE A 330 -3.37 25.70 -6.31
N ALA A 331 -2.20 25.13 -6.60
CA ALA A 331 -1.89 23.70 -6.39
C ALA A 331 -0.69 23.53 -5.44
N LYS A 332 -0.39 24.55 -4.63
CA LYS A 332 0.71 24.49 -3.65
C LYS A 332 0.39 23.63 -2.43
N GLU A 333 -0.90 23.45 -2.13
CA GLU A 333 -1.42 22.70 -0.99
C GLU A 333 -1.88 21.30 -1.40
#